data_AF-A0A510JEQ7-F1
#
_entry.id   AF-A0A510JEQ7-F1
#
_cell.length_a   1.000
_cell.length_b   1.000
_cell.length_c   1.000
_cell.angle_alpha   90.00
_cell.angle_beta   90.00
_cell.angle_gamma   90.00
#
_symmetry.space_group_name_H-M   'P 1'
#
loop_
_entity.id
_entity.type
_entity.pdbx_description
1 polymer ?
#
loop_
_entity_poly.entity_id
_entity_poly.type
_entity_poly.pdbx_seq_one_letter_code
_entity_poly.pdbx_strand_id
1 'polypeptide(L)' 'MNNLFDILKRNPFEVPPTYESLVGNFKGLYSRRINRQHRLVYRILEEEKIIIIVGMWIHYEF' A
#
# COMPACT_ATOMS: atom_id res chain seq x y z
N MET A 1 -8.50 9.56 14.23
CA MET A 1 -7.21 9.30 13.53
C MET A 1 -7.34 7.90 12.93
N ASN A 2 -7.68 7.76 11.64
CA ASN A 2 -7.84 6.43 11.06
C ASN A 2 -6.46 5.82 10.81
N ASN A 3 -6.22 4.64 11.37
CA ASN A 3 -5.00 3.90 11.11
C ASN A 3 -5.02 3.45 9.64
N LEU A 4 -3.86 3.46 8.97
CA LEU A 4 -3.72 3.00 7.59
C LEU A 4 -4.33 1.61 7.37
N PHE A 5 -4.23 0.73 8.37
CA PHE A 5 -4.82 -0.60 8.32
C PHE A 5 -6.35 -0.59 8.28
N ASP A 6 -7.02 0.38 8.91
CA ASP A 6 -8.48 0.50 8.85
C ASP A 6 -8.94 0.91 7.46
N ILE A 7 -8.16 1.76 6.78
CA ILE A 7 -8.39 2.12 5.38
C ILE A 7 -8.24 0.89 4.51
N LEU A 8 -7.16 0.11 4.67
CA LEU A 8 -6.95 -1.11 3.90
C LEU A 8 -8.05 -2.14 4.10
N LYS A 9 -8.51 -2.34 5.35
CA LYS A 9 -9.61 -3.26 5.67
C LYS A 9 -10.94 -2.84 5.05
N ARG A 10 -11.22 -1.54 5.00
CA ARG A 10 -12.47 -1.00 4.45
C ARG A 10 -12.44 -0.98 2.92
N ASN A 11 -11.40 -0.38 2.35
CA ASN A 11 -11.18 -0.29 0.91
C ASN A 11 -9.69 0.01 0.62
N PRO A 12 -8.91 -0.95 0.10
CA PRO A 12 -7.49 -0.74 -0.19
C PRO A 12 -7.23 0.28 -1.30
N PHE A 13 -8.25 0.66 -2.08
CA PHE A 13 -8.18 1.64 -3.17
C PHE A 13 -8.65 3.03 -2.76
N GLU A 14 -8.94 3.27 -1.48
CA GLU A 14 -9.47 4.55 -1.03
C GLU A 14 -8.43 5.68 -1.06
N VAL A 15 -8.81 6.85 -1.57
CA VAL A 15 -7.97 8.05 -1.60
C VAL A 15 -8.71 9.19 -0.90
N PRO A 16 -8.09 9.94 0.04
CA PRO A 16 -6.70 9.84 0.52
C PRO A 16 -6.47 8.80 1.66
N PRO A 17 -5.22 8.36 1.92
CA PRO A 17 -3.96 8.74 1.23
C PRO A 17 -3.80 8.09 -0.15
N THR A 18 -2.91 8.63 -0.99
CA THR A 18 -2.70 8.11 -2.34
C THR A 18 -1.99 6.76 -2.34
N TYR A 19 -2.32 5.94 -3.33
CA TYR A 19 -1.64 4.70 -3.65
C TYR A 19 -1.30 4.65 -5.15
N GLU A 20 -0.34 3.82 -5.51
CA GLU A 20 0.18 3.64 -6.87
C GLU A 20 0.33 2.14 -7.14
N SER A 21 -0.10 1.66 -8.31
CA SER A 21 0.18 0.30 -8.76
C SER A 21 1.63 0.21 -9.24
N LEU A 22 2.39 -0.76 -8.74
CA LEU A 22 3.77 -0.98 -9.16
C LEU A 22 3.82 -1.75 -10.50
N VAL A 23 4.90 -1.54 -11.25
CA VAL A 23 5.10 -2.06 -12.61
C VAL A 23 6.34 -2.96 -12.71
N GLY A 24 6.54 -3.62 -13.85
CA GLY A 24 7.68 -4.49 -14.11
C GLY A 24 7.70 -5.70 -13.18
N ASN A 25 8.84 -5.96 -12.53
CA ASN A 25 9.02 -7.07 -11.59
C ASN A 25 8.11 -6.99 -10.36
N PHE A 26 7.54 -5.82 -10.07
CA PHE A 26 6.62 -5.59 -8.95
C PHE A 26 5.15 -5.51 -9.39
N LYS A 27 4.84 -5.94 -10.62
CA LYS A 27 3.46 -5.96 -11.13
C LYS A 27 2.53 -6.75 -10.19
N GLY A 28 1.38 -6.16 -9.89
CA GLY A 28 0.41 -6.73 -8.94
C GLY A 28 0.71 -6.42 -7.48
N LEU A 29 1.67 -5.53 -7.21
CA LEU A 29 1.84 -4.87 -5.92
C LEU A 29 1.35 -3.42 -6.00
N TYR A 30 1.01 -2.87 -4.85
CA TYR A 30 0.59 -1.49 -4.66
C TYR A 30 1.49 -0.83 -3.62
N SER A 31 1.81 0.44 -3.84
CA SER A 31 2.56 1.29 -2.91
C SER A 31 1.64 2.39 -2.39
N ARG A 32 1.55 2.57 -1.07
CA ARG A 32 0.72 3.61 -0.44
C ARG A 32 1.56 4.49 0.48
N ARG A 33 1.32 5.81 0.43
CA ARG A 33 2.04 6.76 1.28
C ARG A 33 1.58 6.66 2.73
N ILE A 34 2.52 6.42 3.64
CA ILE A 34 2.31 6.55 5.08
C ILE A 34 2.57 8.01 5.49
N ASN A 35 3.66 8.57 4.96
CA ASN A 35 4.01 9.98 5.07
C ASN A 35 4.84 10.40 3.83
N ARG A 36 5.54 11.54 3.86
CA ARG A 36 6.34 12.01 2.72
C ARG A 36 7.40 10.99 2.27
N GLN A 37 8.07 10.33 3.21
CA GLN A 37 9.20 9.43 2.96
C GLN A 37 8.85 7.93 3.00
N HIS A 38 7.85 7.55 3.79
CA HIS A 38 7.54 6.14 4.03
C HIS A 38 6.42 5.64 3.11
N ARG A 39 6.58 4.42 2.62
CA ARG A 39 5.62 3.71 1.78
C ARG A 39 5.31 2.34 2.37
N LEU A 40 4.05 1.94 2.31
CA LEU A 40 3.62 0.57 2.53
C LEU A 40 3.49 -0.11 1.17
N VAL A 41 4.11 -1.27 1.00
CA VAL A 41 3.96 -2.11 -0.19
C VAL A 41 3.10 -3.32 0.15
N TYR A 42 2.05 -3.56 -0.63
CA TYR A 42 1.08 -4.63 -0.39
C TYR A 42 0.54 -5.23 -1.68
N ARG A 43 -0.01 -6.45 -1.59
CA ARG A 43 -0.77 -7.11 -2.64
C ARG A 43 -2.21 -7.29 -2.18
N ILE A 44 -3.14 -7.24 -3.12
CA ILE A 44 -4.56 -7.55 -2.88
C ILE A 44 -4.86 -8.84 -3.62
N LEU A 45 -5.45 -9.80 -2.91
CA LEU A 45 -6.07 -10.99 -3.46
C LEU A 45 -7.59 -10.78 -3.31
N GLU A 46 -8.23 -10.28 -4.37
CA GLU A 46 -9.61 -9.77 -4.31
C GLU A 46 -10.64 -10.87 -4.06
N GLU A 47 -10.47 -12.04 -4.67
CA GLU A 47 -11.38 -13.17 -4.54
C GLU A 47 -11.39 -13.70 -3.09
N GLU A 48 -10.21 -13.79 -2.49
CA GLU A 48 -9.98 -14.27 -1.13
C GLU A 48 -10.19 -13.18 -0.07
N LYS A 49 -10.34 -11.91 -0.50
CA LYS A 49 -10.41 -10.73 0.36
C LYS A 49 -9.20 -10.62 1.31
N ILE A 50 -8.02 -10.98 0.81
CA ILE A 50 -6.77 -10.95 1.58
C ILE A 50 -5.91 -9.79 1.11
N ILE A 51 -5.35 -9.05 2.07
CA ILE A 51 -4.29 -8.07 1.81
C ILE A 51 -2.99 -8.62 2.40
N ILE A 52 -1.99 -8.81 1.54
CA ILE A 52 -0.67 -9.29 1.95
C ILE A 52 0.25 -8.07 2.05
N ILE A 53 0.79 -7.82 3.24
CA ILE A 53 1.81 -6.80 3.43
C ILE A 53 3.16 -7.38 3.03
N VAL A 54 3.78 -6.77 2.02
CA VAL A 54 5.09 -7.21 1.50
C VAL A 54 6.22 -6.54 2.25
N GLY A 55 6.04 -5.26 2.63
CA GLY A 55 7.03 -4.55 3.43
C GLY A 55 6.73 -3.07 3.54
N MET A 56 7.53 -2.38 4.36
CA MET A 56 7.56 -0.92 4.44
C MET A 56 8.88 -0.43 3.86
N TRP A 57 8.80 0.50 2.92
CA TRP A 57 9.96 1.10 2.28
C TRP A 57 10.13 2.52 2.80
N ILE A 58 11.34 2.81 3.28
CA ILE A 58 11.84 4.17 3.44
C ILE A 58 12.43 4.59 2.09
N HIS A 59 12.06 5.76 1.59
CA HIS A 59 12.90 6.38 0.55
C HIS A 59 14.29 6.62 1.15
N TYR A 60 15.34 6.31 0.39
CA TYR A 60 16.73 6.54 0.80
C TYR A 60 16.89 7.96 1.35
N GLU A 61 17.49 8.05 2.53
CA GLU A 61 17.97 9.31 3.10
C GLU A 61 18.94 9.92 2.07
N PHE A 62 18.60 11.11 1.58
CA PHE A 62 19.56 11.99 0.91
C PHE A 62 20.28 12.80 1.98
#